data_AF-A0A514LF14-F1
#
_entry.id   AF-A0A514LF14-F1
#
_cell.length_a   1.000
_cell.length_b   1.000
_cell.length_c   1.000
_cell.angle_alpha   90.00
_cell.angle_beta   90.00
_cell.angle_gamma   90.00
#
_symmetry.space_group_name_H-M   'P 1'
#
loop_
_entity.id
_entity.type
_entity.pdbx_description
1 polymer ?
#
loop_
_entity_poly.entity_id
_entity_poly.type
_entity_poly.pdbx_seq_one_letter_code
_entity_poly.pdbx_strand_id
1 'polypeptide(L)'
;MGTRHFRKSISRGRNGKITSFLRKGKVPIPWLWFIKDSVKEIDVRSYQTGDSYEQVINDYLSECRPFLTKNQINDLSNHLMNVFGVDENPYSEHEND
;
A
#
# COMPACT_ATOMS: atom_id res chain seq x y z
N MET A 1 -14.13 -46.73 -7.31
CA MET A 1 -13.49 -45.90 -6.27
C MET A 1 -12.52 -44.95 -6.95
N GLY A 2 -12.85 -43.66 -7.05
CA GLY A 2 -12.01 -42.65 -7.69
C GLY A 2 -11.94 -41.41 -6.82
N THR A 3 -10.89 -41.30 -6.02
CA THR A 3 -10.62 -40.14 -5.16
C THR A 3 -10.21 -38.95 -6.02
N ARG A 4 -11.16 -38.03 -6.24
CA ARG A 4 -10.88 -36.71 -6.80
C ARG A 4 -10.05 -35.92 -5.78
N HIS A 5 -8.76 -35.80 -6.06
CA HIS A 5 -7.85 -34.95 -5.30
C HIS A 5 -8.28 -33.49 -5.51
N PHE A 6 -8.93 -32.90 -4.49
CA PHE A 6 -9.00 -31.46 -4.35
C PHE A 6 -7.56 -30.94 -4.27
N ARG A 7 -7.04 -30.37 -5.37
CA ARG A 7 -5.88 -29.49 -5.29
C ARG A 7 -6.29 -28.33 -4.40
N LYS A 8 -5.81 -28.32 -3.16
CA LYS A 8 -5.82 -27.16 -2.28
C LYS A 8 -5.13 -26.03 -3.05
N SER A 9 -5.93 -25.13 -3.62
CA SER A 9 -5.46 -23.83 -4.09
C SER A 9 -4.77 -23.19 -2.90
N ILE A 10 -3.45 -23.11 -2.98
CA ILE A 10 -2.60 -22.49 -1.97
C ILE A 10 -3.09 -21.05 -1.85
N SER A 11 -3.81 -20.78 -0.77
CA SER A 11 -4.23 -19.46 -0.38
C SER A 11 -2.97 -18.60 -0.33
N ARG A 12 -2.85 -17.64 -1.26
CA ARG A 12 -1.84 -16.57 -1.23
C ARG A 12 -2.14 -15.68 -0.02
N GLY A 13 -1.91 -16.20 1.18
CA GLY A 13 -2.05 -15.50 2.44
C GLY A 13 -0.86 -14.57 2.67
N ARG A 14 -0.66 -13.60 1.77
CA ARG A 14 0.42 -12.61 1.85
C ARG A 14 -0.06 -11.16 2.01
N ASN A 15 -1.37 -10.94 2.19
CA ASN A 15 -1.97 -9.61 2.39
C ASN A 15 -2.58 -9.46 3.80
N GLY A 16 -1.77 -9.64 4.85
CA GLY A 16 -2.30 -9.67 6.23
C GLY A 16 -1.56 -8.82 7.27
N LYS A 17 -0.44 -8.17 6.92
CA LYS A 17 0.36 -7.46 7.94
C LYS A 17 -0.25 -6.10 8.31
N ILE A 18 -0.67 -5.28 7.35
CA ILE A 18 -1.25 -3.95 7.62
C ILE A 18 -2.55 -4.08 8.42
N THR A 19 -3.41 -5.02 8.02
CA THR A 19 -4.66 -5.31 8.76
C THR A 19 -4.39 -5.80 10.17
N SER A 20 -3.23 -6.41 10.46
CA SER A 20 -2.92 -6.87 11.81
C SER A 20 -2.60 -5.71 12.77
N PHE A 21 -2.03 -4.61 12.27
CA PHE A 21 -1.73 -3.41 13.08
C PHE A 21 -2.97 -2.54 13.29
N LEU A 22 -3.80 -2.38 12.25
CA LEU A 22 -5.05 -1.60 12.33
C LEU A 22 -6.16 -2.32 13.12
N ARG A 23 -6.18 -3.66 13.12
CA ARG A 23 -7.22 -4.47 13.79
C ARG A 23 -6.90 -4.78 15.26
N LYS A 24 -5.63 -4.69 15.69
CA LYS A 24 -5.22 -4.78 17.12
C LYS A 24 -5.32 -3.40 17.77
N GLY A 25 -6.55 -2.91 17.94
CA GLY A 25 -6.82 -1.67 18.65
C GLY A 25 -6.28 -1.69 20.09
N LYS A 26 -5.59 -0.60 20.48
CA LYS A 26 -5.66 0.07 21.80
C LYS A 26 -4.66 1.22 21.99
N VAL A 27 -3.73 1.42 21.05
CA VAL A 27 -2.82 2.58 21.10
C VAL A 27 -3.09 3.45 19.87
N PRO A 28 -3.38 4.76 20.02
CA PRO A 28 -3.38 5.66 18.88
C PRO A 28 -1.97 5.67 18.32
N ILE A 29 -1.73 4.92 17.24
CA ILE A 29 -0.47 5.02 16.50
C ILE A 29 -0.43 6.46 16.00
N PRO A 30 0.60 7.24 16.35
CA PRO A 30 0.72 8.60 15.86
C PRO A 30 0.67 8.58 14.33
N TRP A 31 -0.15 9.44 13.73
CA TRP A 31 -0.35 9.50 12.28
C TRP A 31 0.97 9.49 11.49
N LEU A 32 1.97 10.22 11.99
CA LEU A 32 3.33 10.27 11.46
C LEU A 32 4.06 8.92 11.43
N TRP A 33 3.84 8.06 12.43
CA TRP A 33 4.43 6.72 12.46
C TRP A 33 3.77 5.81 11.43
N PHE A 34 2.45 5.90 11.30
CA PHE A 34 1.70 5.16 10.30
C PHE A 34 2.12 5.52 8.88
N ILE A 35 2.35 6.81 8.59
CA ILE A 35 2.88 7.26 7.31
C ILE A 35 4.28 6.66 7.04
N LYS A 36 5.19 6.74 8.02
CA LYS A 36 6.55 6.17 7.87
C LYS A 36 6.55 4.65 7.65
N ASP A 37 5.66 3.94 8.32
CA ASP A 37 5.50 2.50 8.13
C ASP A 37 4.92 2.17 6.75
N SER A 38 3.97 2.98 6.29
CA SER A 38 3.38 2.86 4.95
C SER A 38 4.44 3.01 3.86
N VAL A 39 5.34 3.99 3.95
CA VAL A 39 6.45 4.15 3.00
C VAL A 39 7.31 2.88 2.95
N LYS A 40 7.69 2.31 4.09
CA LYS A 40 8.48 1.07 4.13
C LYS A 40 7.74 -0.11 3.52
N GLU A 41 6.44 -0.25 3.80
CA GLU A 41 5.64 -1.34 3.25
C GLU A 41 5.51 -1.22 1.72
N ILE A 42 5.32 -0.02 1.17
CA ILE A 42 5.30 0.21 -0.28
C ILE A 42 6.64 -0.18 -0.91
N ASP A 43 7.76 0.24 -0.31
CA ASP A 43 9.10 -0.08 -0.82
C ASP A 43 9.38 -1.59 -0.82
N VAL A 44 9.02 -2.27 0.27
CA VAL A 44 9.15 -3.73 0.39
C VAL A 44 8.25 -4.45 -0.61
N ARG A 45 7.02 -3.99 -0.83
CA ARG A 45 6.08 -4.59 -1.78
C ARG A 45 6.56 -4.42 -3.22
N SER A 46 6.95 -3.19 -3.59
CA SER A 46 7.54 -2.87 -4.90
C SER A 46 8.76 -3.75 -5.18
N TYR A 47 9.68 -3.88 -4.22
CA TYR A 47 10.85 -4.75 -4.37
C TYR A 47 10.50 -6.25 -4.52
N GLN A 48 9.46 -6.73 -3.83
CA GLN A 48 9.07 -8.14 -3.87
C GLN A 48 8.28 -8.53 -5.12
N THR A 49 7.43 -7.64 -5.63
CA THR A 49 6.58 -7.91 -6.79
C THR A 49 7.21 -7.44 -8.10
N GLY A 50 8.07 -6.42 -8.06
CA GLY A 50 8.60 -5.75 -9.24
C GLY A 50 7.58 -4.84 -9.93
N ASP A 51 6.43 -4.58 -9.28
CA ASP A 51 5.39 -3.70 -9.81
C ASP A 51 5.79 -2.23 -9.67
N SER A 52 5.16 -1.34 -10.43
CA SER A 52 5.39 0.09 -10.29
C SER A 52 4.91 0.59 -8.93
N TYR A 53 5.61 1.59 -8.37
CA TYR A 53 5.21 2.20 -7.11
C TYR A 53 3.76 2.71 -7.14
N GLU A 54 3.29 3.24 -8.28
CA GLU A 54 1.91 3.67 -8.48
C GLU A 54 0.89 2.53 -8.25
N GLN A 55 1.14 1.35 -8.83
CA GLN A 55 0.26 0.19 -8.65
C GLN A 55 0.23 -0.28 -7.20
N VAL A 56 1.42 -0.37 -6.59
CA VAL A 56 1.57 -0.80 -5.19
C VAL A 56 0.90 0.19 -4.23
N ILE A 57 1.00 1.50 -4.50
CA ILE A 57 0.35 2.56 -3.71
C ILE A 57 -1.18 2.45 -3.83
N ASN A 58 -1.72 2.29 -5.04
CA ASN A 58 -3.16 2.17 -5.26
C ASN A 58 -3.76 0.94 -4.56
N ASP A 59 -3.07 -0.20 -4.63
CA ASP A 59 -3.45 -1.41 -3.92
C ASP A 59 -3.42 -1.22 -2.39
N TYR A 60 -2.34 -0.62 -1.88
CA TYR A 60 -2.18 -0.32 -0.46
C TYR A 60 -3.26 0.64 0.06
N LEU A 61 -3.56 1.72 -0.65
CA LEU A 61 -4.61 2.67 -0.29
C LEU A 61 -5.98 2.00 -0.26
N SER A 62 -6.24 1.08 -1.19
CA SER A 62 -7.48 0.29 -1.24
C SER A 62 -7.62 -0.62 -0.02
N GLU A 63 -6.52 -1.21 0.46
CA GLU A 63 -6.48 -1.99 1.71
C GLU A 63 -6.70 -1.11 2.96
N CYS A 64 -6.29 0.17 2.93
CA CYS A 64 -6.44 1.09 4.05
C CYS A 64 -7.81 1.78 4.15
N ARG A 65 -8.56 1.91 3.05
CA ARG A 65 -9.89 2.55 3.01
C ARG A 65 -10.89 2.11 4.09
N PRO A 66 -11.02 0.82 4.48
CA PRO A 66 -11.95 0.43 5.54
C PRO A 66 -11.55 0.88 6.96
N PHE A 67 -10.32 1.37 7.16
CA PHE A 67 -9.79 1.72 8.49
C PHE A 67 -9.51 3.23 8.66
N LEU A 68 -9.40 3.97 7.55
CA LEU A 68 -9.03 5.38 7.54
C LEU A 68 -10.18 6.24 7.02
N THR A 69 -10.22 7.49 7.47
CA THR A 69 -11.15 8.48 6.90
C THR A 69 -10.70 8.91 5.51
N LYS A 70 -11.62 9.47 4.71
CA LYS A 70 -11.31 9.99 3.37
C LYS A 70 -10.16 11.02 3.39
N ASN A 71 -10.13 11.88 4.41
CA ASN A 71 -9.07 12.89 4.57
C ASN A 71 -7.70 12.24 4.83
N GLN A 72 -7.66 11.21 5.68
CA GLN A 72 -6.44 10.45 5.96
C GLN A 72 -5.96 9.68 4.73
N ILE A 73 -6.87 9.11 3.94
CA ILE A 73 -6.53 8.43 2.68
C ILE A 73 -5.94 9.42 1.67
N ASN A 74 -6.54 10.60 1.53
CA ASN A 74 -6.02 11.63 0.62
C ASN A 74 -4.63 12.13 1.06
N ASP A 75 -4.46 12.41 2.36
CA ASP A 75 -3.17 12.85 2.92
C ASP A 75 -2.09 11.79 2.73
N LEU A 76 -2.42 10.52 3.00
CA LEU A 76 -1.53 9.38 2.78
C LEU A 76 -1.18 9.18 1.30
N SER A 77 -2.17 9.29 0.40
CA SER A 77 -1.97 9.17 -1.04
C SER A 77 -0.99 10.24 -1.54
N ASN A 78 -1.24 11.50 -1.22
CA ASN A 78 -0.38 12.61 -1.61
C ASN A 78 1.04 12.45 -1.06
N HIS A 79 1.16 12.00 0.20
CA HIS A 79 2.46 11.76 0.81
C HIS A 79 3.23 10.63 0.12
N LEU A 80 2.59 9.49 -0.14
CA LEU A 80 3.24 8.35 -0.79
C LEU A 80 3.64 8.67 -2.23
N MET A 81 2.76 9.29 -3.01
CA MET A 81 3.06 9.71 -4.38
C MET A 81 4.25 10.68 -4.42
N ASN A 82 4.29 11.68 -3.54
CA ASN A 82 5.40 12.62 -3.44
C ASN A 82 6.72 11.94 -3.01
N VAL A 83 6.69 11.04 -2.02
CA VAL A 83 7.89 10.34 -1.53
C VAL A 83 8.53 9.46 -2.60
N PHE A 84 7.71 8.77 -3.40
CA PHE A 84 8.20 7.88 -4.45
C PHE A 84 8.37 8.58 -5.80
N GLY A 85 8.19 9.90 -5.86
CA GLY A 85 8.30 10.67 -7.11
C GLY A 85 7.30 10.21 -8.18
N VAL A 86 6.19 9.60 -7.76
CA VAL A 86 5.06 9.24 -8.63
C VAL A 86 4.22 10.51 -8.76
N ASP A 87 4.77 11.49 -9.46
CA ASP A 87 4.05 12.72 -9.74
C ASP A 87 3.00 12.43 -10.83
N GLU A 88 1.73 12.74 -10.58
CA GLU A 88 0.81 13.09 -11.66
C GLU A 88 1.22 14.48 -12.18
N ASN A 89 2.42 14.60 -12.75
CA ASN A 89 2.84 15.83 -13.38
C ASN A 89 3.08 15.62 -14.89
N PRO A 90 2.04 15.74 -15.73
CA PRO A 90 2.22 15.86 -17.17
C PRO A 90 2.86 17.18 -17.59
N TYR A 91 3.25 18.06 -16.66
CA TYR A 91 3.90 19.36 -16.92
C TYR A 91 5.36 19.45 -16.43
N SER A 92 6.14 18.38 -16.58
CA SER A 92 7.60 18.55 -16.71
C SER A 92 7.95 18.89 -18.15
N GLU A 93 7.55 20.08 -18.61
CA GLU A 93 8.22 20.68 -19.76
C GLU A 93 9.52 21.33 -19.26
N HIS A 94 10.61 20.86 -19.85
CA HIS A 94 11.92 21.49 -19.90
C HIS A 94 11.83 23.02 -19.99
N GLU A 95 12.43 23.72 -19.04
CA GLU A 95 13.09 24.99 -19.34
C GLU A 95 14.56 24.85 -18.95
N ASN A 96 15.39 24.58 -19.96
CA ASN A 96 16.81 24.92 -19.91
C ASN A 96 16.89 26.40 -20.28
N ASP A 97 17.54 27.20 -19.44
CA ASP A 97 18.33 28.35 -19.87
C ASP A 97 19.65 28.35 -19.09
#